data_AF-A0A2E2HIR8-F1
#
_entry.id   AF-A0A2E2HIR8-F1
#
_cell.length_a   1.000
_cell.length_b   1.000
_cell.length_c   1.000
_cell.angle_alpha   90.00
_cell.angle_beta   90.00
_cell.angle_gamma   90.00
#
_symmetry.space_group_name_H-M   'P 1'
#
loop_
_entity.id
_entity.type
_entity.pdbx_description
1 polymer ?
#
loop_
_entity_poly.entity_id
_entity_poly.type
_entity_poly.pdbx_seq_one_letter_code
_entity_poly.pdbx_strand_id
1 'polypeptide(L)' 'MKNVGGAERIARALFGSSFVLLDFFANIQLELVFLVVGLWGVITSALGYCPFNGIMGRNTCAIKYDDSPTEDVVAESV' A
#
# COMPACT_ATOMS: atom_id res chain seq x y z
N MET A 1 0.71 -8.75 -8.71
CA MET A 1 -0.60 -8.08 -8.86
C MET A 1 -0.65 -6.97 -7.81
N LYS A 2 -0.74 -5.70 -8.19
CA LYS A 2 -0.80 -4.58 -7.23
C LYS A 2 -2.26 -4.14 -7.09
N ASN A 3 -2.76 -4.08 -5.86
CA ASN A 3 -4.12 -3.61 -5.58
C ASN A 3 -4.16 -2.42 -4.60
N VAL A 4 -3.01 -2.00 -4.08
CA VAL A 4 -2.87 -0.86 -3.16
C VAL A 4 -2.21 0.31 -3.88
N GLY A 5 -2.93 1.42 -4.01
CA GLY A 5 -2.47 2.68 -4.59
C GLY A 5 -1.59 3.48 -3.61
N GLY A 6 -1.01 4.59 -4.10
CA GLY A 6 -0.01 5.37 -3.34
C GLY A 6 -0.51 5.87 -1.97
N ALA A 7 -1.72 6.44 -1.91
CA ALA A 7 -2.27 6.97 -0.66
C ALA A 7 -2.48 5.88 0.40
N GLU A 8 -3.08 4.76 0.01
CA GLU A 8 -3.35 3.63 0.92
C GLU A 8 -2.04 2.96 1.36
N ARG A 9 -1.02 2.94 0.49
CA ARG A 9 0.33 2.47 0.81
C ARG A 9 0.98 3.31 1.90
N ILE A 10 0.91 4.64 1.80
CA ILE A 10 1.47 5.57 2.80
C ILE A 10 0.72 5.43 4.13
N ALA A 11 -0.62 5.39 4.10
CA ALA A 11 -1.43 5.23 5.30
C ALA A 11 -1.06 3.94 6.06
N ARG A 12 -0.87 2.82 5.35
CA ARG A 12 -0.43 1.56 5.96
C ARG A 12 1.01 1.58 6.47
N ALA A 13 1.92 2.24 5.74
CA ALA A 13 3.29 2.39 6.19
C ALA A 13 3.36 3.18 7.50
N LEU A 14 2.64 4.30 7.59
CA LEU A 14 2.57 5.11 8.80
C LEU A 14 1.91 4.33 9.95
N PHE A 15 0.71 3.79 9.72
CA PHE A 15 -0.03 3.08 10.75
C PHE A 15 0.72 1.83 11.26
N GLY A 16 1.23 1.01 10.34
CA GLY A 16 1.99 -0.19 10.68
C GLY A 16 3.29 0.12 11.42
N SER A 17 4.04 1.13 10.96
CA SER A 17 5.27 1.54 11.62
C SER A 17 5.00 2.12 13.01
N SER A 18 3.94 2.93 13.17
CA SER A 18 3.53 3.43 14.49
C SER A 18 3.23 2.29 15.46
N PHE A 19 2.53 1.25 15.01
CA PHE A 19 2.21 0.09 15.86
C PHE A 19 3.47 -0.67 16.28
N VAL A 20 4.42 -0.91 15.35
CA VAL A 20 5.70 -1.56 15.67
C VAL A 20 6.54 -0.72 16.64
N LEU A 21 6.56 0.61 16.45
CA LEU A 21 7.31 1.50 17.35
C LEU A 21 6.66 1.58 18.74
N LEU A 22 5.33 1.67 18.80
CA LEU A 22 4.60 1.66 20.07
C LEU A 22 4.81 0.34 20.81
N ASP A 23 4.77 -0.79 20.12
CA ASP A 23 5.07 -2.10 20.70
C ASP A 23 6.48 -2.17 21.29
N PHE A 24 7.47 -1.64 20.55
CA PHE A 24 8.87 -1.61 21.00
C PHE A 24 9.08 -0.76 22.27
N PHE A 25 8.39 0.38 22.39
CA PHE A 25 8.57 1.30 23.53
C PHE A 25 7.58 1.07 24.68
N ALA A 26 6.38 0.61 24.39
CA ALA A 26 5.33 0.40 25.36
C ALA A 26 5.24 -1.10 25.66
N ASN A 27 5.67 -1.50 26.86
CA ASN A 27 5.55 -2.86 27.38
C ASN A 27 4.06 -3.15 27.71
N ILE A 28 3.24 -3.25 26.67
CA ILE A 28 1.80 -3.52 26.75
C ILE A 28 1.58 -5.03 26.64
N GLN A 29 0.67 -5.58 27.43
CA GLN A 29 0.28 -7.01 27.42
C GLN A 29 -0.23 -7.54 26.06
N LEU A 30 -0.41 -6.66 25.08
CA LEU A 30 -0.88 -6.96 23.73
C LEU A 30 0.27 -7.03 22.71
N GLU A 31 1.49 -7.27 23.18
CA GLU A 31 2.72 -7.28 22.39
C GLU A 31 2.56 -8.02 21.06
N LEU A 32 2.08 -9.26 21.12
CA LEU A 32 1.88 -10.09 19.94
C LEU A 32 0.85 -9.50 18.95
N VAL A 33 -0.21 -8.87 19.45
CA VAL A 33 -1.27 -8.30 18.60
C VAL A 33 -0.76 -7.05 17.89
N PHE A 34 -0.10 -6.15 18.62
CA PHE A 34 0.48 -4.94 18.06
C PHE A 34 1.56 -5.27 17.04
N LEU A 35 2.43 -6.24 17.34
CA LEU A 35 3.45 -6.72 16.42
C LEU A 35 2.86 -7.33 15.15
N VAL A 36 1.86 -8.21 15.26
CA VAL A 36 1.23 -8.84 14.07
C VAL A 36 0.53 -7.79 13.19
N VAL A 37 -0.26 -6.88 13.78
CA VAL A 37 -0.97 -5.83 13.04
C VAL A 37 0.01 -4.83 12.43
N GLY A 38 1.04 -4.44 13.18
CA GLY A 38 2.09 -3.53 12.74
C GLY A 38 2.88 -4.10 11.57
N LEU A 39 3.41 -5.32 11.74
CA LEU A 39 4.17 -6.03 10.71
C LEU A 39 3.33 -6.26 9.45
N TRP A 40 2.06 -6.64 9.62
CA TRP A 40 1.12 -6.75 8.49
C TRP A 40 0.99 -5.45 7.71
N GLY A 41 0.82 -4.32 8.39
CA GLY A 41 0.74 -3.00 7.77
C GLY A 41 2.00 -2.65 6.99
N VAL A 42 3.18 -2.91 7.56
CA VAL A 42 4.48 -2.65 6.93
C VAL A 42 4.67 -3.53 5.68
N ILE A 43 4.47 -4.85 5.80
CA ILE A 43 4.66 -5.79 4.67
C ILE A 43 3.72 -5.46 3.51
N THR A 44 2.43 -5.22 3.79
CA THR A 44 1.44 -4.90 2.76
C THR A 44 1.72 -3.55 2.09
N SER A 45 2.29 -2.59 2.83
CA SER A 45 2.76 -1.33 2.27
C SER A 45 3.99 -1.53 1.36
N ALA A 46 4.96 -2.37 1.74
CA ALA A 46 6.16 -2.60 0.95
C ALA A 46 5.83 -3.25 -0.41
N LEU A 47 5.00 -4.30 -0.38
CA LEU A 47 4.64 -5.10 -1.56
C LEU A 47 3.60 -4.43 -2.47
N GLY A 48 2.80 -3.49 -1.95
CA GLY A 48 1.71 -2.87 -2.71
C GLY A 48 0.54 -3.82 -3.01
N TYR A 49 0.43 -4.88 -2.22
CA TYR A 49 -0.65 -5.84 -2.25
C TYR A 49 -1.20 -6.09 -0.85
N CYS A 50 -2.51 -5.98 -0.69
CA CYS A 50 -3.22 -6.29 0.54
C CYS A 50 -4.27 -7.38 0.24
N PRO A 51 -4.22 -8.55 0.89
CA PRO A 51 -5.16 -9.64 0.61
C PRO A 51 -6.58 -9.30 1.04
N PHE A 52 -6.78 -8.48 2.08
CA PHE A 52 -8.11 -7.98 2.45
C PHE A 52 -8.75 -7.17 1.33
N ASN A 53 -7.95 -6.37 0.61
CA ASN A 53 -8.43 -5.60 -0.53
C ASN A 53 -8.85 -6.55 -1.67
N GLY A 54 -8.11 -7.65 -1.88
CA GLY A 54 -8.46 -8.71 -2.82
C GLY A 54 -9.74 -9.46 -2.46
N ILE A 55 -9.93 -9.84 -1.19
CA ILE A 55 -11.15 -10.51 -0.70
C ILE A 55 -12.38 -9.59 -0.82
N MET A 56 -12.22 -8.29 -0.57
CA MET A 56 -13.29 -7.30 -0.74
C MET A 56 -13.51 -6.84 -2.19
N GLY A 57 -12.75 -7.37 -3.16
CA GLY A 57 -12.86 -6.97 -4.57
C GLY A 57 -12.51 -5.50 -4.82
N ARG A 58 -11.75 -4.86 -3.92
CA ARG A 58 -11.35 -3.46 -4.03
C ARG A 58 -9.94 -3.37 -4.61
N ASN A 59 -9.74 -2.35 -5.45
CA ASN A 59 -8.43 -2.00 -6.01
C ASN A 59 -8.28 -0.48 -6.00
N THR A 60 -7.41 0.03 -5.15
CA THR A 60 -7.12 1.47 -5.05
C THR A 60 -5.94 1.87 -5.95
N CYS A 61 -5.31 0.88 -6.58
CA CYS A 61 -4.30 1.00 -7.62
C CYS A 61 -4.92 0.79 -9.01
N ALA A 62 -6.16 1.24 -9.20
CA ALA A 62 -6.84 1.16 -10.50
C ALA A 62 -6.13 2.10 -11.48
N ILE A 63 -5.30 1.53 -12.36
CA ILE A 63 -4.73 2.25 -13.49
C ILE A 63 -5.87 2.50 -14.48
N LYS A 64 -6.28 3.76 -14.61
CA LYS A 64 -7.14 4.18 -15.70
C LYS A 64 -6.27 4.29 -16.93
N TYR A 65 -6.47 3.41 -17.89
CA TYR A 65 -6.02 3.64 -19.25
C TYR A 65 -7.07 4.56 -19.85
N ASP A 66 -6.83 5.87 -19.83
CA ASP A 66 -7.54 6.74 -20.75
C ASP A 66 -7.04 6.38 -22.15
N ASP A 67 -7.95 6.06 -23.07
CA ASP A 67 -7.65 5.90 -24.50
C ASP A 67 -7.25 7.26 -25.07
N SER A 68 -6.09 7.79 -24.68
CA SER A 68 -5.48 8.93 -25.36
C SER A 68 -4.95 8.44 -26.71
N PRO A 69 -5.48 8.93 -27.85
CA PRO A 69 -4.98 8.53 -29.15
C PRO A 69 -3.50 8.90 -29.25
N THR A 70 -2.73 7.97 -29.76
CA THR A 70 -1.33 8.09 -30.14
C THR A 70 -1.11 9.29 -31.08
N GLU A 71 -0.88 10.50 -30.55
CA GLU A 71 -0.53 11.67 -31.38
C GLU A 71 0.80 12.34 -31.01
N ASP A 72 1.45 11.98 -29.89
CA ASP A 72 2.67 12.69 -29.45
C ASP A 72 4.01 12.01 -29.80
N VAL A 73 4.03 10.98 -30.67
CA VAL A 73 5.29 10.27 -31.03
C VAL A 73 5.94 10.78 -32.33
N VAL A 74 5.46 11.85 -32.96
CA VAL A 74 6.02 12.31 -34.27
C VAL A 74 6.81 13.63 -34.19
N ALA A 75 6.97 14.25 -33.02
CA ALA A 75 7.65 15.55 -32.89
C ALA A 75 9.15 15.48 -32.56
N GLU A 76 9.82 14.34 -32.78
CA GLU A 76 11.28 14.23 -32.62
C GLU A 76 11.92 13.57 -33.86
N SER A 77 11.67 14.14 -35.04
CA SER A 77 12.48 13.90 -36.24
C SER A 77 12.36 15.06 -37.23
N VAL A 78 12.89 16.23 -36.87
CA VAL A 78 13.40 17.26 -37.79
C VAL A 78 14.68 17.84 -37.19
#